data_AF-A0A6L2M8Z8-F1
#
_entry.id   AF-A0A6L2M8Z8-F1
#
_cell.length_a   1.000
_cell.length_b   1.000
_cell.length_c   1.000
_cell.angle_alpha   90.00
_cell.angle_beta   90.00
_cell.angle_gamma   90.00
#
_symmetry.space_group_name_H-M   'P 1'
#
loop_
_entity.id
_entity.type
_entity.pdbx_description
1 polymer ?
#
loop_
_entity_poly.entity_id
_entity_poly.type
_entity_poly.pdbx_seq_one_letter_code
_entity_poly.pdbx_strand_id
1 'polypeptide(L)'
;MHNNIMATGSRDRPLMLATGRYALWQSRQPAIDESPEVPERTAVETFSNISPKNKAPIERLQHGESLNKQVVKTSLFWEFGRFTSRDGESIESYCFSFYKMTNEVVRNQLEVATMQVNVQFIQQLQPQWSRFVTIVKQTVDLDKESYHKLFDILKRYQKEVNEIRAEMIAKNANPLALIAAALQ
;
A
#
# COMPACT_ATOMS: atom_id res chain seq x y z
N MET A 1 7.99 -47.68 11.42
CA MET A 1 7.36 -47.64 10.08
C MET A 1 6.12 -46.77 10.14
N HIS A 2 5.84 -46.06 9.04
CA HIS A 2 4.68 -45.22 8.71
C HIS A 2 4.85 -43.69 8.86
N ASN A 3 5.10 -43.05 7.72
CA ASN A 3 4.76 -41.66 7.38
C ASN A 3 3.28 -41.60 6.93
N ASN A 4 2.56 -40.50 7.20
CA ASN A 4 1.93 -39.61 6.20
C ASN A 4 1.04 -38.48 6.80
N ILE A 5 1.44 -37.26 6.44
CA ILE A 5 0.79 -35.96 6.16
C ILE A 5 -0.77 -35.90 6.10
N MET A 6 -1.40 -34.87 6.73
CA MET A 6 -2.23 -33.81 6.06
C MET A 6 -2.94 -32.82 7.02
N ALA A 7 -2.89 -31.54 6.58
CA ALA A 7 -3.85 -30.43 6.78
C ALA A 7 -3.90 -29.65 8.12
N THR A 8 -3.22 -28.50 8.15
CA THR A 8 -3.76 -27.29 8.83
C THR A 8 -3.72 -26.13 7.86
N GLY A 9 -4.91 -25.78 7.34
CA GLY A 9 -5.12 -24.66 6.45
C GLY A 9 -4.98 -23.31 7.15
N SER A 10 -4.48 -22.36 6.37
CA SER A 10 -4.55 -20.91 6.55
C SER A 10 -5.93 -20.42 7.00
N ARG A 11 -5.95 -19.38 7.87
CA ARG A 11 -7.00 -18.35 7.97
C ARG A 11 -6.47 -17.10 8.71
N ASP A 12 -5.82 -16.22 7.96
CA ASP A 12 -6.17 -14.81 7.78
C ASP A 12 -6.66 -13.94 8.97
N ARG A 13 -5.78 -13.10 9.56
CA ARG A 13 -5.82 -11.60 9.46
C ARG A 13 -4.78 -10.89 10.36
N PRO A 14 -4.39 -9.63 10.02
CA PRO A 14 -3.20 -8.95 10.58
C PRO A 14 -3.35 -8.28 11.96
N LEU A 15 -2.20 -8.20 12.64
CA LEU A 15 -1.85 -7.66 13.96
C LEU A 15 -2.10 -6.15 14.19
N MET A 16 -3.23 -5.57 13.75
CA MET A 16 -3.51 -4.15 13.97
C MET A 16 -4.26 -3.85 15.28
N LEU A 17 -4.04 -4.62 16.35
CA LEU A 17 -4.67 -4.39 17.65
C LEU A 17 -3.71 -4.70 18.80
N ALA A 18 -3.00 -3.67 19.28
CA ALA A 18 -2.55 -3.61 20.66
C ALA A 18 -3.24 -2.45 21.38
N THR A 19 -3.83 -2.79 22.52
CA THR A 19 -4.95 -2.20 23.25
C THR A 19 -4.80 -0.72 23.62
N GLY A 20 -5.84 0.09 23.35
CA GLY A 20 -6.07 1.35 24.06
C GLY A 20 -6.59 2.54 23.24
N ARG A 21 -6.48 2.53 21.91
CA ARG A 21 -6.90 3.70 21.07
C ARG A 21 -8.05 3.44 20.10
N TYR A 22 -8.62 2.24 20.11
CA TYR A 22 -9.72 1.87 19.22
C TYR A 22 -11.08 2.42 19.69
N ALA A 23 -11.34 2.43 21.00
CA ALA A 23 -12.60 2.94 21.57
C ALA A 23 -12.82 4.45 21.30
N LEU A 24 -11.74 5.24 21.31
CA LEU A 24 -11.79 6.69 21.06
C LEU A 24 -12.05 7.03 19.57
N TRP A 25 -11.70 6.12 18.65
CA TRP A 25 -11.99 6.28 17.21
C TRP A 25 -13.42 5.83 16.86
N GLN A 26 -13.97 4.82 17.57
CA GLN A 26 -15.36 4.36 17.41
C GLN A 26 -16.42 5.37 17.87
N SER A 27 -16.19 6.15 18.95
CA SER A 27 -17.15 7.16 19.42
C SER A 27 -17.35 8.36 18.46
N ARG A 28 -16.66 8.40 17.32
CA ARG A 28 -16.84 9.41 16.27
C ARG A 28 -17.73 8.95 15.10
N GLN A 29 -18.35 7.77 15.18
CA GLN A 29 -19.34 7.32 14.20
C GLN A 29 -20.75 7.72 14.65
N PRO A 30 -21.60 8.30 13.78
CA PRO A 30 -22.97 8.65 14.14
C PRO A 30 -23.82 7.38 14.31
N ALA A 31 -24.58 7.32 15.40
CA ALA A 31 -25.54 6.24 15.65
C ALA A 31 -26.70 6.35 14.64
N ILE A 32 -26.90 5.28 13.87
CA ILE A 32 -28.12 5.09 13.08
C ILE A 32 -29.01 4.19 13.91
N ASP A 33 -30.01 4.82 14.52
CA ASP A 33 -31.02 4.19 15.37
C ASP A 33 -32.13 3.56 14.51
N GLU A 34 -32.56 2.37 14.95
CA GLU A 34 -33.73 1.54 14.61
C GLU A 34 -34.40 1.64 13.21
N SER A 35 -34.44 0.51 12.50
CA SER A 35 -35.41 0.25 11.42
C SER A 35 -36.04 -1.14 11.59
N PRO A 36 -37.36 -1.30 11.38
CA PRO A 36 -38.12 -2.45 11.89
C PRO A 36 -37.96 -3.71 11.04
N GLU A 37 -38.09 -4.86 11.69
CA GLU A 37 -38.14 -6.19 11.08
C GLU A 37 -39.21 -6.28 9.98
N VAL A 38 -38.80 -6.64 8.76
CA VAL A 38 -39.69 -7.08 7.67
C VAL A 38 -39.44 -8.58 7.43
N PRO A 39 -40.48 -9.43 7.31
CA PRO A 39 -40.34 -10.87 7.50
C PRO A 39 -39.72 -11.60 6.32
N GLU A 40 -38.85 -12.58 6.62
CA GLU A 40 -38.43 -13.64 5.71
C GLU A 40 -39.62 -14.43 5.16
N ARG A 41 -40.13 -14.03 3.99
CA ARG A 41 -40.72 -14.97 3.03
C ARG A 41 -40.68 -14.35 1.65
N THR A 42 -40.23 -15.13 0.68
CA THR A 42 -40.06 -14.82 -0.76
C THR A 42 -38.64 -14.35 -1.16
N ALA A 43 -37.62 -15.18 -0.93
CA ALA A 43 -36.27 -14.97 -1.50
C ALA A 43 -35.79 -16.10 -2.43
N VAL A 44 -36.71 -16.94 -2.93
CA VAL A 44 -36.38 -18.05 -3.85
C VAL A 44 -36.93 -17.85 -5.27
N GLU A 45 -37.75 -16.84 -5.55
CA GLU A 45 -38.40 -16.68 -6.86
C GLU A 45 -38.03 -15.41 -7.66
N THR A 46 -36.81 -14.89 -7.52
CA THR A 46 -36.34 -13.75 -8.35
C THR A 46 -35.06 -14.05 -9.12
N PHE A 47 -34.97 -15.22 -9.75
CA PHE A 47 -33.91 -15.48 -10.75
C PHE A 47 -34.42 -15.96 -12.13
N SER A 48 -35.73 -16.06 -12.36
CA SER A 48 -36.26 -16.65 -13.61
C SER A 48 -36.90 -15.67 -14.62
N ASN A 49 -36.80 -14.35 -14.43
CA ASN A 49 -37.43 -13.36 -15.34
C ASN A 49 -36.45 -12.52 -16.17
N ILE A 50 -35.33 -13.10 -16.65
CA ILE A 50 -34.53 -12.45 -17.70
C ILE A 50 -35.18 -12.77 -19.06
N SER A 51 -36.08 -11.89 -19.53
CA SER A 51 -36.59 -11.93 -20.90
C SER A 51 -35.43 -11.92 -21.91
N PRO A 52 -35.47 -12.70 -23.02
CA PRO A 52 -34.40 -12.73 -24.03
C PRO A 52 -34.00 -11.36 -24.58
N LYS A 53 -34.93 -10.39 -24.50
CA LYS A 53 -34.72 -8.99 -24.93
C LYS A 53 -33.69 -8.21 -24.11
N ASN A 54 -33.46 -8.56 -22.84
CA ASN A 54 -32.57 -7.80 -21.95
C ASN A 54 -31.19 -8.46 -21.76
N LYS A 55 -31.00 -9.68 -22.26
CA LYS A 55 -29.74 -10.43 -22.11
C LYS A 55 -28.56 -9.74 -22.79
N ALA A 56 -28.69 -9.39 -24.07
CA ALA A 56 -27.61 -8.77 -24.84
C ALA A 56 -27.21 -7.35 -24.34
N PRO A 57 -28.14 -6.45 -23.94
CA PRO A 57 -27.78 -5.17 -23.34
C PRO A 57 -27.04 -5.30 -22.01
N ILE A 58 -27.46 -6.23 -21.13
CA ILE A 58 -26.82 -6.46 -19.83
C ILE A 58 -25.41 -7.04 -20.02
N GLU A 59 -25.23 -8.00 -20.93
CA GLU A 59 -23.92 -8.56 -21.25
C GLU A 59 -22.96 -7.50 -21.82
N ARG A 60 -23.45 -6.58 -22.68
CA ARG A 60 -22.63 -5.46 -23.20
C ARG A 60 -22.24 -4.46 -22.13
N LEU A 61 -23.12 -4.16 -21.18
CA LEU A 61 -22.84 -3.26 -20.05
C LEU A 61 -21.83 -3.89 -19.09
N GLN A 62 -22.01 -5.16 -18.72
CA GLN A 62 -21.05 -5.91 -17.91
C GLN A 62 -19.69 -6.01 -18.59
N HIS A 63 -19.67 -6.24 -19.91
CA HIS A 63 -18.43 -6.24 -20.69
C HIS A 63 -17.76 -4.87 -20.67
N GLY A 64 -18.50 -3.78 -20.91
CA GLY A 64 -17.99 -2.41 -20.82
C GLY A 64 -17.44 -2.03 -19.43
N GLU A 65 -18.15 -2.37 -18.36
CA GLU A 65 -17.68 -2.18 -16.98
C GLU A 65 -16.43 -3.00 -16.67
N SER A 66 -16.36 -4.23 -17.18
CA SER A 66 -15.18 -5.09 -17.00
C SER A 66 -13.96 -4.53 -17.74
N LEU A 67 -14.14 -3.96 -18.93
CA LEU A 67 -13.09 -3.27 -19.67
C LEU A 67 -12.59 -2.04 -18.90
N ASN A 68 -13.50 -1.24 -18.34
CA ASN A 68 -13.12 -0.09 -17.51
C ASN A 68 -12.35 -0.51 -16.25
N LYS A 69 -12.80 -1.58 -15.56
CA LYS A 69 -12.10 -2.16 -14.40
C LYS A 69 -10.70 -2.65 -14.76
N GLN A 70 -10.52 -3.30 -15.91
CA GLN A 70 -9.20 -3.76 -16.38
C GLN A 70 -8.26 -2.61 -16.73
N VAL A 71 -8.79 -1.54 -17.35
CA VAL A 71 -7.99 -0.33 -17.65
C VAL A 71 -7.49 0.33 -16.36
N VAL A 72 -8.35 0.49 -15.35
CA VAL A 72 -7.96 1.04 -14.04
C VAL A 72 -6.91 0.14 -13.37
N LYS A 73 -7.11 -1.18 -13.37
CA LYS A 73 -6.16 -2.16 -12.82
C LYS A 73 -4.78 -2.03 -13.47
N THR A 74 -4.76 -1.92 -14.80
CA THR A 74 -3.54 -1.77 -15.59
C THR A 74 -2.86 -0.43 -15.28
N SER A 75 -3.61 0.68 -15.22
CA SER A 75 -3.06 2.00 -14.86
C SER A 75 -2.38 1.97 -13.49
N LEU A 76 -3.05 1.41 -12.49
CA LEU A 76 -2.55 1.37 -11.13
C LEU A 76 -1.30 0.52 -10.97
N PHE A 77 -1.19 -0.58 -11.73
CA PHE A 77 0.04 -1.38 -11.78
C PHE A 77 1.24 -0.57 -12.28
N TRP A 78 1.06 0.23 -13.33
CA TRP A 78 2.11 1.12 -13.85
C TRP A 78 2.46 2.25 -12.86
N GLU A 79 1.47 2.79 -12.17
CA GLU A 79 1.68 3.80 -11.12
C GLU A 79 2.45 3.23 -9.94
N PHE A 80 2.10 2.03 -9.48
CA PHE A 80 2.80 1.33 -8.42
C PHE A 80 4.27 1.08 -8.79
N GLY A 81 4.53 0.59 -10.01
CA GLY A 81 5.89 0.36 -10.51
C GLY A 81 6.74 1.63 -10.65
N ARG A 82 6.10 2.79 -10.89
CA ARG A 82 6.76 4.10 -11.02
C ARG A 82 6.75 4.93 -9.72
N PHE A 83 6.22 4.39 -8.63
CA PHE A 83 6.16 5.11 -7.37
C PHE A 83 7.57 5.37 -6.85
N THR A 84 7.94 6.63 -6.62
CA THR A 84 9.28 7.03 -6.18
C THR A 84 9.21 8.02 -5.03
N SER A 85 10.26 8.04 -4.21
CA SER A 85 10.46 9.03 -3.17
C SER A 85 10.75 10.41 -3.76
N ARG A 86 10.07 11.46 -3.26
CA ARG A 86 10.28 12.85 -3.69
C ARG A 86 11.49 13.46 -3.01
N ASP A 87 12.19 14.36 -3.71
CA ASP A 87 13.33 15.08 -3.13
C ASP A 87 12.95 15.81 -1.84
N GLY A 88 13.85 15.76 -0.85
CA GLY A 88 13.65 16.39 0.44
C GLY A 88 12.63 15.71 1.38
N GLU A 89 11.83 14.75 0.90
CA GLU A 89 10.79 14.12 1.72
C GLU A 89 11.37 13.29 2.87
N SER A 90 10.64 13.22 3.99
CA SER A 90 11.00 12.36 5.12
C SER A 90 10.53 10.92 4.88
N ILE A 91 11.16 9.96 5.55
CA ILE A 91 10.75 8.54 5.51
C ILE A 91 9.31 8.32 5.97
N GLU A 92 8.81 9.16 6.88
CA GLU A 92 7.42 9.10 7.35
C GLU A 92 6.44 9.56 6.26
N SER A 93 6.76 10.67 5.57
CA SER A 93 5.96 11.18 4.45
C SER A 93 5.94 10.20 3.28
N TYR A 94 7.10 9.61 2.98
CA TYR A 94 7.23 8.52 2.01
C TYR A 94 6.34 7.33 2.37
N CYS A 95 6.47 6.81 3.59
CA CYS A 95 5.72 5.64 4.05
C CYS A 95 4.21 5.87 4.03
N PHE A 96 3.76 7.08 4.38
CA PHE A 96 2.36 7.45 4.30
C PHE A 96 1.84 7.49 2.86
N SER A 97 2.63 8.03 1.94
CA SER A 97 2.28 8.07 0.51
C SER A 97 2.28 6.67 -0.10
N PHE A 98 3.24 5.82 0.28
CA PHE A 98 3.32 4.43 -0.14
C PHE A 98 2.12 3.62 0.37
N TYR A 99 1.73 3.81 1.63
CA TYR A 99 0.54 3.18 2.21
C TYR A 99 -0.75 3.52 1.44
N LYS A 100 -0.92 4.78 1.01
CA LYS A 100 -2.04 5.16 0.15
C LYS A 100 -2.03 4.37 -1.16
N MET A 101 -0.87 4.29 -1.81
CA MET A 101 -0.70 3.55 -3.05
C MET A 101 -1.03 2.05 -2.87
N THR A 102 -0.46 1.39 -1.85
CA THR A 102 -0.75 -0.03 -1.58
C THR A 102 -2.22 -0.28 -1.25
N ASN A 103 -2.89 0.65 -0.57
CA ASN A 103 -4.32 0.52 -0.30
C ASN A 103 -5.17 0.64 -1.56
N GLU A 104 -4.79 1.49 -2.52
CA GLU A 104 -5.47 1.55 -3.82
C GLU A 104 -5.26 0.23 -4.57
N VAL A 105 -4.04 -0.34 -4.56
CA VAL A 105 -3.72 -1.62 -5.22
C VAL A 105 -4.60 -2.74 -4.66
N VAL A 106 -4.71 -2.84 -3.34
CA VAL A 106 -5.54 -3.84 -2.66
C VAL A 106 -7.04 -3.61 -2.94
N ARG A 107 -7.52 -2.36 -2.88
CA ARG A 107 -8.93 -2.03 -3.15
C ARG A 107 -9.34 -2.36 -4.59
N ASN A 108 -8.41 -2.31 -5.54
CA ASN A 108 -8.65 -2.65 -6.95
C ASN A 108 -8.41 -4.14 -7.27
N GLN A 109 -8.32 -5.02 -6.27
CA GLN A 109 -8.14 -6.47 -6.44
C GLN A 109 -6.89 -6.83 -7.27
N LEU A 110 -5.82 -6.05 -7.13
CA LEU A 110 -4.49 -6.47 -7.59
C LEU A 110 -3.84 -7.33 -6.51
N GLU A 111 -3.53 -8.57 -6.87
CA GLU A 111 -2.68 -9.42 -6.05
C GLU A 111 -1.22 -9.08 -6.33
N VAL A 112 -0.52 -8.61 -5.30
CA VAL A 112 0.90 -8.29 -5.36
C VAL A 112 1.57 -9.06 -4.23
N ALA A 113 2.62 -9.82 -4.55
CA ALA A 113 3.34 -10.60 -3.56
C ALA A 113 3.97 -9.68 -2.50
N THR A 114 4.02 -10.13 -1.25
CA THR A 114 4.64 -9.41 -0.14
C THR A 114 6.06 -8.95 -0.46
N MET A 115 6.88 -9.83 -1.04
CA MET A 115 8.22 -9.50 -1.49
C MET A 115 8.22 -8.37 -2.51
N GLN A 116 7.28 -8.36 -3.47
CA GLN A 116 7.22 -7.30 -4.47
C GLN A 116 6.86 -5.96 -3.83
N VAL A 117 5.93 -5.94 -2.87
CA VAL A 117 5.62 -4.72 -2.09
C VAL A 117 6.85 -4.24 -1.32
N ASN A 118 7.55 -5.15 -0.65
CA ASN A 118 8.73 -4.84 0.16
C ASN A 118 9.91 -4.34 -0.68
N VAL A 119 10.20 -5.01 -1.78
CA VAL A 119 11.24 -4.63 -2.73
C VAL A 119 10.91 -3.26 -3.32
N GLN A 120 9.65 -3.02 -3.72
CA GLN A 120 9.22 -1.72 -4.23
C GLN A 120 9.38 -0.62 -3.16
N PHE A 121 9.01 -0.89 -1.91
CA PHE A 121 9.15 0.08 -0.82
C PHE A 121 10.61 0.51 -0.60
N ILE A 122 11.57 -0.41 -0.63
CA ILE A 122 12.98 -0.07 -0.33
C ILE A 122 13.76 0.41 -1.56
N GLN A 123 13.41 -0.02 -2.77
CA GLN A 123 14.12 0.38 -3.99
C GLN A 123 13.80 1.81 -4.42
N GLN A 124 12.63 2.31 -4.04
CA GLN A 124 12.11 3.60 -4.50
C GLN A 124 12.48 4.76 -3.56
N LEU A 125 13.27 4.49 -2.53
CA LEU A 125 13.85 5.49 -1.65
C LEU A 125 14.96 6.27 -2.37
N GLN A 126 15.15 7.53 -1.96
CA GLN A 126 16.21 8.38 -2.50
C GLN A 126 17.63 7.80 -2.26
N PRO A 127 18.64 8.19 -3.06
CA PRO A 127 19.99 7.62 -3.00
C PRO A 127 20.68 7.67 -1.64
N GLN A 128 20.41 8.69 -0.81
CA GLN A 128 20.94 8.79 0.56
C GLN A 128 20.52 7.62 1.47
N TRP A 129 19.46 6.88 1.11
CA TRP A 129 19.03 5.67 1.83
C TRP A 129 19.78 4.40 1.41
N SER A 130 20.57 4.42 0.32
CA SER A 130 21.15 3.23 -0.33
C SER A 130 21.91 2.29 0.63
N ARG A 131 22.72 2.85 1.52
CA ARG A 131 23.45 2.06 2.54
C ARG A 131 22.50 1.34 3.49
N PHE A 132 21.44 2.01 3.93
CA PHE A 132 20.45 1.45 4.88
C PHE A 132 19.52 0.45 4.20
N VAL A 133 19.19 0.66 2.93
CA VAL A 133 18.49 -0.33 2.08
C VAL A 133 19.27 -1.64 2.02
N THR A 134 20.60 -1.58 1.92
CA THR A 134 21.46 -2.77 1.93
C THR A 134 21.39 -3.50 3.26
N ILE A 135 21.42 -2.76 4.38
CA ILE A 135 21.26 -3.34 5.74
C ILE A 135 19.92 -4.07 5.86
N VAL A 136 18.82 -3.45 5.42
CA VAL A 136 17.49 -4.05 5.46
C VAL A 136 17.45 -5.35 4.63
N LYS A 137 17.99 -5.35 3.40
CA LYS A 137 18.04 -6.55 2.54
C LYS A 137 18.84 -7.70 3.13
N GLN A 138 19.86 -7.41 3.94
CA GLN A 138 20.70 -8.43 4.57
C GLN A 138 20.13 -8.96 5.88
N THR A 139 19.35 -8.15 6.60
CA THR A 139 18.89 -8.45 7.96
C THR A 139 17.44 -8.91 8.03
N VAL A 140 16.67 -8.68 6.97
CA VAL A 140 15.23 -8.97 6.93
C VAL A 140 14.90 -9.92 5.79
N ASP A 141 14.12 -10.95 6.09
CA ASP A 141 13.50 -11.81 5.09
C ASP A 141 12.34 -11.06 4.41
N LEU A 142 12.58 -10.56 3.20
CA LEU A 142 11.62 -9.75 2.45
C LEU A 142 10.41 -10.55 1.97
N ASP A 143 10.44 -11.88 1.97
CA ASP A 143 9.28 -12.70 1.59
C ASP A 143 8.28 -12.82 2.74
N LYS A 144 8.77 -12.82 3.99
CA LYS A 144 7.95 -13.09 5.18
C LYS A 144 7.52 -11.84 5.92
N GLU A 145 8.36 -10.83 5.95
CA GLU A 145 8.14 -9.64 6.76
C GLU A 145 7.31 -8.61 6.02
N SER A 146 6.70 -7.68 6.74
CA SER A 146 5.94 -6.57 6.13
C SER A 146 6.84 -5.35 5.91
N TYR A 147 6.52 -4.54 4.89
CA TYR A 147 7.18 -3.25 4.68
C TYR A 147 7.10 -2.31 5.89
N HIS A 148 6.11 -2.49 6.77
CA HIS A 148 6.04 -1.77 8.05
C HIS A 148 7.26 -2.04 8.95
N LYS A 149 7.75 -3.28 8.99
CA LYS A 149 8.98 -3.63 9.71
C LYS A 149 10.21 -2.99 9.08
N LEU A 150 10.25 -2.92 7.75
CA LEU A 150 11.31 -2.24 7.01
C LEU A 150 11.31 -0.74 7.36
N PHE A 151 10.14 -0.11 7.41
CA PHE A 151 9.96 1.27 7.86
C PHE A 151 10.49 1.48 9.29
N ASP A 152 10.13 0.62 10.25
CA ASP A 152 10.59 0.74 11.63
C ASP A 152 12.11 0.64 11.78
N ILE A 153 12.77 -0.13 10.90
CA ILE A 153 14.24 -0.22 10.83
C ILE A 153 14.79 1.07 10.22
N LEU A 154 14.29 1.48 9.05
CA LEU A 154 14.77 2.66 8.33
C LEU A 154 14.61 3.95 9.14
N LYS A 155 13.52 4.07 9.91
CA LYS A 155 13.23 5.23 10.76
C LYS A 155 14.37 5.54 11.74
N ARG A 156 15.08 4.52 12.22
CA ARG A 156 16.21 4.68 13.16
C ARG A 156 17.38 5.45 12.56
N TYR A 157 17.54 5.38 11.23
CA TYR A 157 18.64 6.00 10.50
C TYR A 157 18.31 7.39 9.94
N GLN A 158 17.12 7.92 10.22
CA GLN A 158 16.68 9.20 9.65
C GLN A 158 17.65 10.35 9.93
N LYS A 159 18.26 10.39 11.13
CA LYS A 159 19.25 11.42 11.46
C LYS A 159 20.51 11.32 10.59
N GLU A 160 21.08 10.13 10.46
CA GLU A 160 22.27 9.88 9.62
C GLU A 160 21.99 10.21 8.15
N VAL A 161 20.80 9.84 7.65
CA VAL A 161 20.37 10.18 6.29
C VAL A 161 20.27 11.69 6.09
N ASN A 162 19.76 12.42 7.09
CA ASN A 162 19.68 13.88 7.02
C ASN A 162 21.06 14.53 6.97
N GLU A 163 22.04 13.98 7.70
CA GLU A 163 23.44 14.42 7.67
C GLU A 163 24.07 14.15 6.29
N ILE A 164 23.90 12.94 5.73
CA ILE A 164 24.35 12.59 4.37
C ILE A 164 23.76 13.55 3.34
N ARG A 165 22.46 13.85 3.44
CA ARG A 165 21.79 14.79 2.53
C ARG A 165 22.39 16.20 2.65
N ALA A 166 22.63 16.69 3.86
CA ALA A 166 23.24 17.99 4.08
C ALA A 166 24.66 18.07 3.49
N GLU A 167 25.46 17.03 3.67
CA GLU A 167 26.79 16.93 3.06
C GLU A 167 26.75 16.90 1.53
N MET A 168 25.81 16.15 0.94
CA MET A 168 25.63 16.11 -0.52
C MET A 168 25.27 17.49 -1.08
N ILE A 169 24.39 18.23 -0.41
CA ILE A 169 24.03 19.61 -0.78
C ILE A 169 25.25 20.53 -0.67
N ALA A 170 26.01 20.44 0.42
CA ALA A 170 27.20 21.27 0.63
C ALA A 170 28.29 21.01 -0.42
N LYS A 171 28.50 19.74 -0.83
CA LYS A 171 29.47 19.36 -1.87
C LYS A 171 29.05 19.80 -3.27
N ASN A 172 27.74 19.81 -3.55
CA ASN A 172 27.20 20.23 -4.84
C ASN A 172 26.96 21.74 -4.94
N ALA A 173 27.03 22.47 -3.83
CA ALA A 173 26.95 23.93 -3.84
C ALA A 173 28.17 24.50 -4.60
N ASN A 174 27.89 25.25 -5.67
CA ASN A 174 28.93 25.85 -6.50
C ASN A 174 29.77 26.85 -5.66
N PRO A 175 31.09 26.66 -5.53
CA PRO A 175 31.94 27.59 -4.77
C PRO A 175 31.82 29.05 -5.24
N LEU A 176 31.57 29.26 -6.54
CA LEU A 176 31.40 30.60 -7.12
C LEU A 176 30.11 31.29 -6.68
N ALA A 177 29.03 30.53 -6.45
CA ALA A 177 27.76 31.08 -5.96
C ALA A 177 27.85 31.54 -4.50
N LEU A 178 28.69 30.85 -3.69
CA LEU A 178 28.95 31.22 -2.30
C LEU A 178 29.83 32.48 -2.20
N ILE A 179 30.85 32.64 -3.06
CA ILE A 179 31.71 33.84 -3.08
C ILE A 179 30.91 35.07 -3.55
N ALA A 180 30.05 34.92 -4.56
CA ALA A 180 29.21 36.02 -5.05
C ALA A 180 28.22 36.54 -3.99
N ALA A 181 27.67 35.66 -3.15
CA ALA A 181 26.77 36.03 -2.05
C ALA A 181 27.48 36.72 -0.86
N ALA A 182 28.81 36.54 -0.72
CA ALA A 182 29.60 37.14 0.35
C ALA A 182 30.12 38.56 0.03
N LEU A 183 29.94 39.03 -1.21
CA LEU A 183 30.39 40.34 -1.69
C LEU A 183 29.26 41.38 -1.79
N GLN A 184 28.08 41.07 -1.25
CA GLN A 184 26.90 41.95 -1.18
C GLN A 184 26.71 42.49 0.24
#